data_AF-A0A6I6E4A4-F1
#
_entry.id   AF-A0A6I6E4A4-F1
#
_cell.length_a   1.000
_cell.length_b   1.000
_cell.length_c   1.000
_cell.angle_alpha   90.00
_cell.angle_beta   90.00
_cell.angle_gamma   90.00
#
_symmetry.space_group_name_H-M   'P 1'
#
loop_
_entity.id
_entity.type
_entity.pdbx_description
1 polymer ?
#
loop_
_entity_poly.entity_id
_entity_poly.type
_entity_poly.pdbx_seq_one_letter_code
_entity_poly.pdbx_strand_id
1 'polypeptide(L)'
;MNERCVFCGALEFERADGRRRCAVCGWFVGDAPDPDLPPPFVEVVYYLRYADRIKIGTSAHPRRRLAAIRHEELLAFERGGRALEQARHAEFADVREGGEWFTAVPALVAHAAALAGGADPWRTYTRWLAEARRPS
;
A
#
# COMPACT_ATOMS: atom_id res chain seq x y z
N MET A 1 19.94 12.21 -20.84
CA MET A 1 19.56 10.87 -20.34
C MET A 1 18.80 11.11 -19.05
N ASN A 2 17.47 10.91 -19.02
CA ASN A 2 16.70 11.15 -17.80
C ASN A 2 17.03 10.05 -16.79
N GLU A 3 17.69 10.44 -15.72
CA GLU A 3 18.03 9.53 -14.61
C GLU A 3 16.73 8.99 -13.99
N ARG A 4 16.66 7.68 -13.80
CA ARG A 4 15.51 6.99 -13.19
C ARG A 4 15.90 6.50 -11.81
N CYS A 5 14.95 6.48 -10.88
CA CYS A 5 15.16 5.87 -9.59
C CYS A 5 15.52 4.39 -9.78
N VAL A 6 16.68 3.97 -9.27
CA VAL A 6 17.16 2.58 -9.38
C VAL A 6 16.28 1.56 -8.65
N PHE A 7 15.46 2.02 -7.69
CA PHE A 7 14.56 1.16 -6.93
C PHE A 7 13.17 1.01 -7.59
N CYS A 8 12.50 2.11 -7.92
CA CYS A 8 11.12 2.07 -8.45
C CYS A 8 10.95 2.53 -9.90
N GLY A 9 12.02 2.98 -10.57
CA GLY A 9 12.01 3.42 -11.97
C GLY A 9 11.41 4.82 -12.23
N ALA A 10 10.94 5.51 -11.20
CA ALA A 10 10.33 6.83 -11.31
C ALA A 10 11.33 7.91 -11.78
N LEU A 11 10.79 8.98 -12.38
CA LEU A 11 11.54 10.13 -12.91
C LEU A 11 11.43 11.38 -12.02
N GLU A 12 10.64 11.30 -10.95
CA GLU A 12 10.36 12.41 -10.04
C GLU A 12 11.35 12.38 -8.86
N PHE A 13 12.04 13.50 -8.60
CA PHE A 13 13.03 13.62 -7.53
C PHE A 13 12.84 14.92 -6.75
N GLU A 14 13.16 14.87 -5.46
CA GLU A 14 13.12 16.01 -4.53
C GLU A 14 14.42 16.09 -3.72
N ARG A 15 14.67 17.26 -3.11
CA ARG A 15 15.77 17.45 -2.15
C ARG A 15 15.26 17.19 -0.74
N ALA A 16 15.99 16.39 0.02
CA ALA A 16 15.76 16.12 1.44
C ALA A 16 17.11 15.96 2.15
N ASP A 17 17.31 16.68 3.25
CA ASP A 17 18.52 16.63 4.09
C ASP A 17 19.83 16.82 3.29
N GLY A 18 19.83 17.79 2.38
CA GLY A 18 20.99 18.08 1.51
C GLY A 18 21.27 17.04 0.42
N ARG A 19 20.56 15.91 0.41
CA ARG A 19 20.66 14.83 -0.59
C ARG A 19 19.45 14.87 -1.53
N ARG A 20 19.59 14.25 -2.70
CA ARG A 20 18.47 14.06 -3.65
C ARG A 20 17.86 12.68 -3.44
N ARG A 21 16.54 12.59 -3.39
CA ARG A 21 15.81 11.32 -3.30
C ARG A 21 14.64 11.25 -4.27
N CYS A 22 14.18 10.05 -4.59
CA CYS A 22 12.99 9.82 -5.39
C CYS A 22 11.74 10.32 -4.66
N ALA A 23 10.91 11.17 -5.30
CA ALA A 23 9.69 11.69 -4.70
C ALA A 23 8.61 10.61 -4.51
N VAL A 24 8.71 9.50 -5.26
CA VAL A 24 7.79 8.36 -5.18
C VAL A 24 8.15 7.46 -4.00
N CYS A 25 9.32 6.82 -4.03
CA CYS A 25 9.69 5.79 -3.05
C CYS A 25 10.61 6.28 -1.92
N GLY A 26 11.14 7.51 -2.02
CA GLY A 26 12.08 8.07 -1.05
C GLY A 26 13.51 7.53 -1.14
N TRP A 27 13.85 6.74 -2.17
CA TRP A 27 15.21 6.21 -2.37
C TRP A 27 16.20 7.33 -2.68
N PHE A 28 17.33 7.37 -1.96
CA PHE A 28 18.36 8.38 -2.19
C PHE A 28 19.18 8.06 -3.44
N VAL A 29 19.52 9.12 -4.18
CA VAL A 29 20.40 9.01 -5.34
C VAL A 29 21.82 8.68 -4.87
N GLY A 30 22.45 7.71 -5.53
CA GLY A 30 23.77 7.18 -5.18
C GLY A 30 23.73 5.91 -4.32
N ASP A 31 22.61 5.63 -3.64
CA ASP A 31 22.44 4.39 -2.91
C ASP A 31 22.03 3.26 -3.87
N ALA A 32 22.53 2.05 -3.65
CA ALA A 32 22.18 0.86 -4.43
C ALA A 32 21.43 -0.15 -3.53
N PRO A 33 20.33 -0.76 -4.02
CA PRO A 33 19.71 -1.87 -3.31
C PRO A 33 20.72 -3.01 -3.20
N ASP A 34 20.88 -3.58 -2.01
CA ASP A 34 21.71 -4.77 -1.82
C ASP A 34 21.19 -5.90 -2.72
N PRO A 35 21.98 -6.42 -3.69
CA PRO A 35 21.51 -7.45 -4.63
C PRO A 35 21.38 -8.84 -3.99
N ASP A 36 22.02 -9.08 -2.84
CA ASP A 36 22.05 -10.40 -2.20
C ASP A 36 20.85 -10.62 -1.26
N LEU A 37 20.11 -9.57 -0.92
CA LEU A 37 18.89 -9.68 -0.12
C LEU A 37 17.69 -10.14 -0.96
N PRO A 38 16.82 -11.02 -0.43
CA PRO A 38 15.59 -11.42 -1.11
C PRO A 38 14.71 -10.19 -1.38
N PRO A 39 13.87 -10.16 -2.43
CA PRO A 39 13.02 -9.02 -2.73
C PRO A 39 12.19 -8.60 -1.49
N PRO A 40 12.10 -7.30 -1.18
CA PRO A 40 11.32 -6.87 -0.03
C PRO A 40 9.84 -7.19 -0.27
N PHE A 41 9.15 -7.60 0.78
CA PHE A 41 7.69 -7.67 0.78
C PHE A 41 7.16 -7.00 2.05
N VAL A 42 5.98 -6.42 1.94
CA VAL A 42 5.24 -5.81 3.04
C VAL A 42 3.84 -6.40 3.00
N GLU A 43 3.42 -7.02 4.10
CA GLU A 43 2.04 -7.47 4.26
C GLU A 43 1.12 -6.26 4.43
N VAL A 44 -0.02 -6.31 3.75
CA VAL A 44 -1.02 -5.26 3.82
C VAL A 44 -2.41 -5.83 4.04
N VAL A 45 -3.22 -5.08 4.75
CA VAL A 45 -4.68 -5.11 4.63
C VAL A 45 -5.07 -4.13 3.55
N TYR A 46 -5.92 -4.55 2.63
CA TYR A 46 -6.42 -3.75 1.52
C TYR A 46 -7.92 -3.49 1.66
N TYR A 47 -8.33 -2.32 1.16
CA TYR A 47 -9.72 -1.89 1.12
C TYR A 47 -10.09 -1.65 -0.34
N LEU A 48 -10.94 -2.51 -0.91
CA LEU A 48 -11.38 -2.40 -2.32
C LEU A 48 -12.86 -2.02 -2.40
N ARG A 49 -13.20 -1.06 -3.24
CA ARG A 49 -14.59 -0.70 -3.53
C ARG A 49 -15.13 -1.54 -4.68
N TYR A 50 -16.38 -1.99 -4.54
CA TYR A 50 -17.17 -2.51 -5.64
C TYR A 50 -18.67 -2.23 -5.39
N ALA A 51 -19.31 -1.51 -6.29
CA ALA A 51 -20.73 -1.13 -6.23
C ALA A 51 -21.11 -0.37 -4.96
N ASP A 52 -21.74 -1.01 -3.96
CA ASP A 52 -22.15 -0.46 -2.65
C ASP A 52 -21.40 -1.13 -1.47
N ARG A 53 -20.38 -1.93 -1.78
CA ARG A 53 -19.58 -2.69 -0.82
C ARG A 53 -18.12 -2.30 -0.81
N ILE A 54 -17.48 -2.60 0.31
CA ILE A 54 -16.03 -2.55 0.50
C ILE A 54 -15.56 -3.95 0.88
N LYS A 55 -14.50 -4.42 0.22
CA LYS A 55 -13.79 -5.64 0.58
C LYS A 55 -12.63 -5.30 1.50
N ILE A 56 -12.56 -5.95 2.65
CA ILE A 56 -11.39 -5.89 3.54
C ILE A 56 -10.71 -7.25 3.49
N GLY A 57 -9.48 -7.31 2.97
CA GLY A 57 -8.70 -8.55 2.92
C GLY A 57 -7.21 -8.29 3.10
N THR A 58 -6.41 -9.35 3.20
CA THR A 58 -4.95 -9.21 3.38
C THR A 58 -4.12 -9.88 2.28
N SER A 59 -2.90 -9.42 2.06
CA SER A 59 -1.93 -10.06 1.17
C SER A 59 -0.48 -9.65 1.45
N ALA A 60 0.45 -10.60 1.31
CA ALA A 60 1.88 -10.34 1.17
C ALA A 60 2.28 -9.91 -0.26
N HIS A 61 1.40 -10.14 -1.26
CA HIS A 61 1.65 -9.87 -2.67
C HIS A 61 0.46 -9.11 -3.32
N PRO A 62 0.19 -7.87 -2.88
CA PRO A 62 -1.03 -7.15 -3.25
C PRO A 62 -1.16 -6.96 -4.77
N ARG A 63 -0.08 -6.72 -5.52
CA ARG A 63 -0.16 -6.57 -6.99
C ARG A 63 -0.77 -7.80 -7.66
N ARG A 64 -0.29 -9.00 -7.29
CA ARG A 64 -0.80 -10.27 -7.82
C ARG A 64 -2.23 -10.54 -7.35
N ARG A 65 -2.51 -10.28 -6.07
CA ARG A 65 -3.83 -10.53 -5.47
C ARG A 65 -4.91 -9.66 -6.08
N LEU A 66 -4.67 -8.35 -6.18
CA LEU A 66 -5.66 -7.38 -6.66
C LEU A 66 -5.94 -7.53 -8.15
N ALA A 67 -4.94 -7.94 -8.95
CA ALA A 67 -5.16 -8.26 -10.37
C ALA A 67 -6.16 -9.41 -10.60
N ALA A 68 -6.34 -10.29 -9.62
CA ALA A 68 -7.29 -11.41 -9.68
C ALA A 68 -8.66 -11.10 -9.05
N ILE A 69 -8.83 -9.93 -8.44
CA ILE A 69 -10.09 -9.53 -7.79
C ILE A 69 -10.76 -8.47 -8.64
N ARG A 70 -12.03 -8.67 -8.99
CA ARG A 70 -12.83 -7.62 -9.60
C ARG A 70 -13.12 -6.53 -8.57
N HIS A 71 -12.72 -5.30 -8.87
CA HIS A 71 -12.95 -4.11 -8.05
C HIS A 71 -13.02 -2.88 -8.96
N GLU A 72 -13.59 -1.81 -8.44
CA GLU A 72 -13.68 -0.51 -9.13
C GLU A 72 -12.57 0.43 -8.67
N GLU A 73 -12.25 0.38 -7.38
CA GLU A 73 -11.28 1.29 -6.76
C GLU A 73 -10.50 0.59 -5.64
N LEU A 74 -9.20 0.89 -5.56
CA LEU A 74 -8.39 0.59 -4.38
C LEU A 74 -8.40 1.81 -3.48
N LEU A 75 -9.10 1.71 -2.35
CA LEU A 75 -9.28 2.83 -1.43
C LEU A 75 -8.04 3.06 -0.57
N ALA A 76 -7.46 1.99 -0.02
CA ALA A 76 -6.33 2.10 0.88
C ALA A 76 -5.54 0.79 1.03
N PHE A 77 -4.28 0.94 1.45
CA PHE A 77 -3.53 -0.10 2.14
C PHE A 77 -3.28 0.31 3.59
N GLU A 78 -3.27 -0.67 4.47
CA GLU A 78 -2.85 -0.57 5.86
C GLU A 78 -1.76 -1.61 6.10
N ARG A 79 -0.62 -1.21 6.69
CA ARG A 79 0.46 -2.16 6.96
C ARG A 79 0.02 -3.20 7.99
N GLY A 80 0.09 -4.47 7.64
CA GLY A 80 -0.24 -5.56 8.54
C GLY A 80 -0.77 -6.80 7.80
N GLY A 81 -0.72 -7.93 8.48
CA GLY A 81 -1.16 -9.22 7.95
C GLY A 81 -2.52 -9.66 8.48
N ARG A 82 -2.68 -10.98 8.59
CA ARG A 82 -3.91 -11.67 8.98
C ARG A 82 -4.50 -11.23 10.32
N ALA A 83 -3.68 -10.90 11.32
CA ALA A 83 -4.17 -10.44 12.61
C ALA A 83 -4.87 -9.08 12.53
N LEU A 84 -4.32 -8.15 11.74
CA LEU A 84 -4.92 -6.83 11.54
C LEU A 84 -6.22 -6.94 10.73
N GLU A 85 -6.23 -7.78 9.70
CA GLU A 85 -7.45 -8.07 8.94
C GLU A 85 -8.59 -8.56 9.85
N GLN A 86 -8.30 -9.51 10.75
CA GLN A 86 -9.29 -10.01 11.70
C GLN A 86 -9.79 -8.91 12.64
N ALA A 87 -8.90 -8.03 13.10
CA ALA A 87 -9.29 -6.88 13.92
C ALA A 87 -10.23 -5.94 13.16
N ARG A 88 -9.96 -5.62 11.89
CA ARG A 88 -10.84 -4.79 11.06
C ARG A 88 -12.17 -5.48 10.76
N HIS A 89 -12.17 -6.79 10.55
CA HIS A 89 -13.39 -7.58 10.38
C HIS A 89 -14.26 -7.56 11.64
N ALA A 90 -13.65 -7.55 12.83
CA ALA A 90 -14.36 -7.46 14.10
C ALA A 90 -14.89 -6.04 14.38
N GLU A 91 -14.09 -5.02 14.05
CA GLU A 91 -14.45 -3.61 14.21
C GLU A 91 -15.68 -3.21 13.37
N PHE A 92 -15.73 -3.66 12.11
CA PHE A 92 -16.84 -3.37 11.18
C PHE A 92 -17.83 -4.54 11.06
N ALA A 93 -17.94 -5.36 12.10
CA ALA A 93 -18.78 -6.57 12.07
C ALA A 93 -20.28 -6.28 11.90
N ASP A 94 -20.74 -5.11 12.35
CA ASP A 94 -22.13 -4.64 12.26
C ASP A 94 -22.59 -4.40 10.82
N VAL A 95 -21.67 -4.05 9.92
CA VAL A 95 -21.92 -3.81 8.49
C VAL A 95 -21.38 -4.90 7.58
N ARG A 96 -20.98 -6.03 8.16
CA ARG A 96 -20.43 -7.17 7.41
C ARG A 96 -21.56 -7.97 6.75
N GLU A 97 -21.48 -8.12 5.43
CA GLU A 97 -22.48 -8.86 4.65
C GLU A 97 -22.16 -10.36 4.56
N GLY A 98 -20.93 -10.74 4.91
CA GLY A 98 -20.43 -12.11 4.89
C GLY A 98 -19.10 -12.22 4.15
N GLY A 99 -18.27 -13.20 4.56
CA GLY A 99 -16.92 -13.33 4.03
C GLY A 99 -16.09 -12.06 4.28
N GLU A 100 -15.48 -11.51 3.23
CA GLU A 100 -14.63 -10.31 3.29
C GLU A 100 -15.36 -9.03 2.84
N TRP A 101 -16.68 -9.07 2.66
CA TRP A 101 -17.48 -7.95 2.13
C TRP A 101 -18.30 -7.24 3.21
N PHE A 102 -18.29 -5.91 3.13
CA PHE A 102 -18.91 -4.98 4.07
C PHE A 102 -19.70 -3.94 3.29
N THR A 103 -20.84 -3.51 3.81
CA THR A 103 -21.57 -2.36 3.24
C THR A 103 -20.72 -1.10 3.37
N ALA A 104 -20.68 -0.28 2.31
CA ALA A 104 -19.87 0.94 2.25
C ALA A 104 -20.48 2.11 3.05
N VAL A 105 -20.65 1.91 4.36
CA VAL A 105 -21.17 2.95 5.26
C VAL A 105 -20.16 4.10 5.43
N PRO A 106 -20.62 5.32 5.78
CA PRO A 106 -19.75 6.49 5.91
C PRO A 106 -18.54 6.28 6.83
N ALA A 107 -18.69 5.54 7.92
CA ALA A 107 -17.61 5.26 8.86
C ALA A 107 -16.47 4.44 8.22
N LEU A 108 -16.78 3.39 7.46
CA LEU A 108 -15.78 2.55 6.79
C LEU A 108 -15.10 3.29 5.64
N VAL A 109 -15.86 4.11 4.89
CA VAL A 109 -15.29 4.97 3.84
C VAL A 109 -14.32 5.99 4.44
N ALA A 110 -14.71 6.65 5.54
CA ALA A 110 -13.86 7.61 6.24
C ALA A 110 -12.59 6.97 6.81
N HIS A 111 -12.71 5.75 7.36
CA HIS A 111 -11.56 4.97 7.83
C HIS A 111 -10.55 4.70 6.70
N ALA A 112 -11.03 4.20 5.56
CA ALA A 112 -10.15 3.95 4.40
C ALA A 112 -9.51 5.25 3.87
N ALA A 113 -10.27 6.34 3.81
CA ALA A 113 -9.74 7.64 3.39
C ALA A 113 -8.66 8.18 4.34
N ALA A 114 -8.85 8.01 5.65
CA ALA A 114 -7.85 8.38 6.67
C ALA A 114 -6.55 7.58 6.51
N LEU A 115 -6.64 6.28 6.22
CA LEU A 115 -5.49 5.43 5.94
C LEU A 115 -4.74 5.87 4.67
N ALA A 116 -5.47 6.24 3.62
CA ALA A 116 -4.88 6.72 2.38
C ALA A 116 -4.15 8.06 2.57
N GLY A 117 -4.65 8.93 3.46
CA GLY A 117 -4.06 10.23 3.74
C GLY A 117 -3.98 11.15 2.51
N GLY A 118 -4.86 10.93 1.52
CA GLY A 118 -4.84 11.62 0.22
C GLY A 118 -3.74 11.18 -0.75
N ALA A 119 -2.95 10.15 -0.41
CA ALA A 119 -1.93 9.58 -1.29
C ALA A 119 -2.45 8.38 -2.08
N ASP A 120 -1.92 8.17 -3.29
CA ASP A 120 -2.13 6.94 -4.04
C ASP A 120 -1.61 5.73 -3.23
N PRO A 121 -2.44 4.71 -2.94
CA PRO A 121 -2.03 3.57 -2.12
C PRO A 121 -0.81 2.84 -2.68
N TRP A 122 -0.64 2.78 -4.01
CA TRP A 122 0.53 2.15 -4.61
C TRP A 122 1.82 2.94 -4.38
N ARG A 123 1.79 4.29 -4.44
CA ARG A 123 2.93 5.13 -4.06
C ARG A 123 3.32 4.88 -2.60
N THR A 124 2.35 4.81 -1.69
CA THR A 124 2.57 4.50 -0.27
C THR A 124 3.20 3.12 -0.09
N TYR A 125 2.65 2.08 -0.72
CA TYR A 125 3.22 0.73 -0.70
C TYR A 125 4.66 0.69 -1.25
N THR A 126 4.93 1.41 -2.33
CA THR A 126 6.27 1.51 -2.91
C THR A 126 7.28 2.18 -1.97
N ARG A 127 6.87 3.17 -1.17
CA ARG A 127 7.73 3.73 -0.10
C ARG A 127 8.05 2.69 0.96
N TRP A 128 7.06 1.90 1.36
CA TRP A 128 7.24 0.86 2.37
C TRP A 128 8.22 -0.22 1.92
N LEU A 129 8.18 -0.62 0.65
CA LEU A 129 9.17 -1.53 0.06
C LEU A 129 10.58 -0.94 0.05
N ALA A 130 10.72 0.35 -0.26
CA ALA A 130 12.01 1.03 -0.27
C ALA A 130 12.59 1.15 1.15
N GLU A 131 11.76 1.46 2.14
CA GLU A 131 12.15 1.53 3.55
C GLU A 131 12.65 0.18 4.07
N ALA A 132 11.99 -0.92 3.70
CA ALA A 132 12.44 -2.28 4.05
C ALA A 132 13.79 -2.67 3.40
N ARG A 133 14.29 -1.87 2.44
CA ARG A 133 15.54 -2.09 1.71
C ARG A 133 16.62 -1.04 2.04
N ARG A 134 16.35 -0.09 2.94
CA ARG A 134 17.36 0.95 3.27
C ARG A 134 18.60 0.29 3.89
N PRO A 135 19.81 0.60 3.41
CA PRO A 135 21.03 0.16 4.07
C PRO A 135 21.07 0.76 5.49
N SER A 136 21.39 -0.08 6.47
CA SER A 136 21.62 0.31 7.87
C SER A 136 22.89 1.14 8.01
#